data_AF-A0A934S7H1-F1
#
_entry.id   AF-A0A934S7H1-F1
#
_cell.length_a   1.000
_cell.length_b   1.000
_cell.length_c   1.000
_cell.angle_alpha   90.00
_cell.angle_beta   90.00
_cell.angle_gamma   90.00
#
_symmetry.space_group_name_H-M   'P 1'
#
loop_
_entity.id
_entity.type
_entity.pdbx_description
1 polymer ?
#
loop_
_entity_poly.entity_id
_entity_poly.type
_entity_poly.pdbx_seq_one_letter_code
_entity_poly.pdbx_strand_id
1 'polypeptide(L)'
;MADDYSDTTPEWIETSALAAPALIGAAAGLLLGDLMNRGARRGIGIGLGAVGVAAVMPFLVGGVAGLVTGPRSKFGVRRKIQRIRDAGIGTPRSDDVDQELREQGLV
;
A
#
# COMPACT_ATOMS: atom_id res chain seq x y z
N MET A 1 8.05 7.94 42.11
CA MET A 1 7.03 8.46 41.19
C MET A 1 7.73 9.50 40.34
N ALA A 2 8.08 9.14 39.11
CA ALA A 2 8.60 10.07 38.12
C ALA A 2 7.44 10.35 37.17
N ASP A 3 7.04 11.62 37.10
CA ASP A 3 5.97 12.07 36.23
C ASP A 3 6.47 11.99 34.78
N ASP A 4 5.95 11.02 34.05
CA ASP A 4 6.20 10.82 32.63
C ASP A 4 5.49 11.95 31.88
N TYR A 5 6.24 13.02 31.57
CA TYR A 5 5.79 14.06 30.64
C TYR A 5 5.60 13.42 29.26
N SER A 6 4.39 12.94 29.03
CA SER A 6 3.92 12.49 27.74
C SER A 6 3.78 13.73 26.87
N ASP A 7 4.84 14.04 26.13
CA ASP A 7 4.95 15.06 25.09
C ASP A 7 4.00 14.68 23.94
N THR A 8 2.69 14.79 24.21
CA THR A 8 1.62 14.46 23.29
C THR A 8 1.32 15.72 22.49
N THR A 9 2.02 15.88 21.36
CA THR A 9 1.56 16.80 20.33
C THR A 9 0.10 16.49 20.04
N PRO A 10 -0.81 17.47 20.19
CA PRO A 10 -2.21 17.17 20.10
C PRO A 10 -2.56 16.76 18.67
N GLU A 11 -3.35 15.69 18.52
CA GLU A 11 -3.67 14.98 17.26
C GLU A 11 -4.14 15.92 16.12
N TRP A 12 -4.76 17.04 16.46
CA TRP A 12 -5.19 18.05 15.49
C TRP A 12 -4.02 18.77 14.81
N ILE A 13 -2.86 18.91 15.47
CA ILE A 13 -1.64 19.48 14.88
C ILE A 13 -1.06 18.49 13.86
N GLU A 14 -1.01 17.21 14.18
CA GLU A 14 -0.53 16.16 13.27
C GLU A 14 -1.45 16.02 12.05
N THR A 15 -2.76 16.03 12.29
CA THR A 15 -3.78 15.98 11.22
C THR A 15 -3.73 17.24 10.35
N SER A 16 -3.53 18.41 10.94
CA SER A 16 -3.40 19.67 10.20
C SER A 16 -2.10 19.74 9.40
N ALA A 17 -0.99 19.23 9.95
CA ALA A 17 0.30 19.16 9.25
C ALA A 17 0.23 18.23 8.03
N LEU A 18 -0.53 17.14 8.12
CA LEU A 18 -0.77 16.22 7.00
C LEU A 18 -1.70 16.82 5.93
N ALA A 19 -2.69 17.63 6.34
CA ALA A 19 -3.64 18.26 5.42
C ALA A 19 -3.13 19.56 4.78
N ALA A 20 -2.17 20.25 5.40
CA ALA A 20 -1.68 21.55 4.96
C ALA A 20 -1.18 21.58 3.50
N PRO A 21 -0.38 20.60 3.00
CA PRO A 21 0.07 20.60 1.61
C PRO A 21 -1.09 20.46 0.61
N ALA A 22 -2.10 19.66 0.96
CA ALA A 22 -3.27 19.45 0.10
C ALA A 22 -4.12 20.72 0.00
N LEU A 23 -4.32 21.43 1.11
CA LEU A 23 -5.06 22.69 1.15
C LEU A 23 -4.32 23.80 0.39
N ILE A 24 -3.00 23.91 0.56
CA ILE A 24 -2.17 24.86 -0.20
C ILE A 24 -2.23 24.55 -1.70
N GLY A 25 -2.10 23.29 -2.10
CA GLY A 25 -2.22 22.86 -3.48
C GLY A 25 -3.60 23.16 -4.09
N ALA A 26 -4.67 22.91 -3.33
CA ALA A 26 -6.04 23.20 -3.76
C ALA A 26 -6.28 24.71 -3.93
N ALA A 27 -5.81 25.53 -3.00
CA ALA A 27 -5.91 26.99 -3.08
C ALA A 27 -5.11 27.55 -4.26
N ALA A 28 -3.88 27.06 -4.48
CA ALA A 28 -3.07 27.42 -5.63
C ALA A 28 -3.74 27.04 -6.95
N GLY A 29 -4.36 25.86 -7.03
CA GLY A 29 -5.14 25.43 -8.19
C GLY A 29 -6.37 26.29 -8.45
N LEU A 30 -7.09 26.70 -7.40
CA LEU A 30 -8.24 27.60 -7.51
C LEU A 30 -7.85 28.99 -8.02
N LEU A 31 -6.78 29.58 -7.46
CA LEU A 31 -6.24 30.86 -7.90
C LEU A 31 -5.76 30.81 -9.36
N LEU A 32 -5.04 29.75 -9.74
CA LEU A 32 -4.58 29.55 -11.12
C LEU A 32 -5.77 29.37 -12.08
N GLY A 33 -6.81 28.65 -11.66
CA GLY A 33 -8.03 28.47 -12.43
C GLY A 33 -8.81 29.77 -12.65
N ASP A 34 -8.80 30.67 -11.67
CA ASP A 34 -9.46 31.98 -11.79
C ASP A 34 -8.71 32.94 -12.73
N LEU A 35 -7.37 32.91 -12.70
CA LEU A 35 -6.55 33.72 -13.59
C LEU A 35 -6.60 33.28 -15.07
N MET A 36 -7.03 32.04 -15.33
CA MET A 36 -7.06 31.48 -16.68
C MET A 36 -8.21 31.98 -17.55
N ASN A 37 -7.91 32.26 -18.81
CA ASN A 37 -8.89 32.64 -19.82
C ASN A 37 -9.87 31.48 -20.12
N ARG A 38 -11.10 31.81 -20.52
CA ARG A 38 -12.23 30.85 -20.60
C ARG A 38 -11.96 29.64 -21.50
N GLY A 39 -11.11 29.79 -22.51
CA GLY A 39 -10.66 28.70 -23.39
C GLY A 39 -9.63 27.75 -22.75
N ALA A 40 -8.75 28.25 -21.88
CA ALA A 40 -7.72 27.45 -21.22
C ALA A 40 -8.26 26.64 -20.02
N ARG A 41 -9.32 27.15 -19.37
CA ARG A 41 -9.98 26.50 -18.21
C ARG A 41 -10.41 25.07 -18.50
N ARG A 42 -10.90 24.79 -19.71
CA ARG A 42 -11.44 23.48 -20.08
C ARG A 42 -10.34 22.43 -20.25
N GLY A 43 -9.26 22.77 -20.95
CA GLY A 43 -8.15 21.85 -21.19
C GLY A 43 -7.37 21.52 -19.92
N ILE A 44 -7.07 22.54 -19.11
CA ILE A 44 -6.33 22.35 -17.86
C ILE A 44 -7.21 21.67 -16.81
N GLY A 45 -8.50 21.99 -16.71
CA GLY A 45 -9.41 21.33 -15.78
C GLY A 45 -9.55 19.82 -16.05
N ILE A 46 -9.64 19.42 -17.32
CA ILE A 46 -9.68 18.00 -17.71
C ILE A 46 -8.34 17.32 -17.39
N GLY A 47 -7.21 17.96 -17.72
CA GLY A 47 -5.88 17.43 -17.43
C GLY A 47 -5.63 17.24 -15.93
N LEU A 48 -5.94 18.25 -15.12
CA LEU A 48 -5.79 18.18 -13.66
C LEU A 48 -6.72 17.13 -13.04
N GLY A 49 -7.95 17.02 -13.55
CA GLY A 49 -8.88 15.97 -13.14
C GLY A 49 -8.35 14.57 -13.45
N ALA A 50 -7.81 14.36 -14.66
CA ALA A 50 -7.21 13.08 -15.03
C ALA A 50 -5.99 12.73 -14.17
N VAL A 51 -5.12 13.70 -13.88
CA VAL A 51 -3.98 13.52 -12.97
C VAL A 51 -4.45 13.20 -11.55
N GLY A 52 -5.49 13.88 -11.06
CA GLY A 52 -6.09 13.59 -9.76
C GLY A 52 -6.64 12.16 -9.67
N VAL A 53 -7.36 11.70 -10.70
CA VAL A 53 -7.85 10.31 -10.77
C VAL A 53 -6.68 9.32 -10.81
N ALA A 54 -5.64 9.60 -11.60
CA ALA A 54 -4.46 8.76 -11.69
C ALA A 54 -3.71 8.66 -10.34
N ALA A 55 -3.64 9.75 -9.57
CA ALA A 55 -2.99 9.77 -8.26
C ALA A 55 -3.71 8.89 -7.22
N VAL A 56 -5.04 8.73 -7.32
CA VAL A 56 -5.83 7.87 -6.41
C VAL A 56 -5.83 6.40 -6.87
N MET A 57 -5.41 6.13 -8.11
CA MET A 57 -5.42 4.80 -8.72
C MET A 57 -4.70 3.71 -7.91
N PRO A 58 -3.50 3.93 -7.31
CA PRO A 58 -2.81 2.90 -6.53
C PRO A 58 -3.61 2.45 -5.30
N PHE A 59 -4.35 3.36 -4.67
CA PHE A 59 -5.17 3.04 -3.50
C PHE A 59 -6.39 2.19 -3.89
N LEU A 60 -7.02 2.49 -5.03
CA LEU A 60 -8.12 1.70 -5.57
C LEU A 60 -7.66 0.29 -5.95
N VAL A 61 -6.52 0.18 -6.64
CA VAL A 61 -5.93 -1.13 -7.01
C VAL A 61 -5.57 -1.94 -5.76
N GLY A 62 -4.97 -1.30 -4.74
CA GLY A 62 -4.64 -1.94 -3.47
C GLY A 62 -5.88 -2.44 -2.72
N GLY A 63 -6.96 -1.64 -2.68
CA GLY A 63 -8.23 -2.02 -2.07
C GLY A 63 -8.89 -3.20 -2.77
N VAL A 64 -8.95 -3.19 -4.10
CA VAL A 64 -9.51 -4.29 -4.90
C VAL A 64 -8.63 -5.55 -4.79
N ALA A 65 -7.31 -5.41 -4.87
CA ALA A 65 -6.40 -6.53 -4.70
C ALA A 65 -6.48 -7.11 -3.28
N GLY A 66 -6.64 -6.29 -2.25
CA GLY A 66 -6.91 -6.74 -0.89
C GLY A 66 -8.23 -7.49 -0.78
N LEU A 67 -9.26 -7.09 -1.54
CA LEU A 67 -10.55 -7.77 -1.55
C LEU A 67 -10.49 -9.13 -2.28
N VAL A 68 -9.81 -9.20 -3.44
CA VAL A 68 -9.75 -10.40 -4.30
C VAL A 68 -8.67 -11.38 -3.87
N THR A 69 -7.55 -10.90 -3.34
CA THR A 69 -6.38 -11.71 -2.97
C THR A 69 -6.06 -11.71 -1.49
N GLY A 70 -6.81 -10.95 -0.67
CA GLY A 70 -6.60 -10.88 0.76
C GLY A 70 -7.01 -12.15 1.54
N PRO A 71 -6.71 -12.18 2.84
CA PRO A 71 -6.88 -13.37 3.68
C PRO A 71 -8.33 -13.84 3.86
N ARG A 72 -9.32 -12.98 3.56
CA ARG A 72 -10.76 -13.35 3.59
C ARG A 72 -11.28 -13.82 2.22
N SER A 73 -10.48 -13.75 1.16
CA SER A 73 -10.85 -14.24 -0.17
C SER A 73 -10.61 -15.75 -0.29
N LYS A 74 -11.62 -16.48 -0.82
CA LYS A 74 -11.52 -17.92 -1.10
C LYS A 74 -10.34 -18.28 -2.01
N PHE A 75 -10.02 -17.41 -2.98
CA PHE A 75 -8.88 -17.61 -3.88
C PHE A 75 -7.55 -17.21 -3.23
N GLY A 76 -7.54 -16.17 -2.38
CA GLY A 76 -6.36 -15.73 -1.62
C GLY A 76 -5.88 -16.79 -0.62
N VAL A 77 -6.80 -17.40 0.12
CA VAL A 77 -6.50 -18.48 1.07
C VAL A 77 -5.96 -19.72 0.35
N ARG A 78 -6.60 -20.16 -0.74
CA ARG A 78 -6.11 -21.30 -1.54
C ARG A 78 -4.69 -21.04 -2.07
N ARG A 79 -4.43 -19.85 -2.63
CA ARG A 79 -3.11 -19.48 -3.14
C ARG A 79 -2.05 -19.37 -2.04
N LYS A 80 -2.41 -18.90 -0.84
CA LYS A 80 -1.48 -18.82 0.30
C LYS A 80 -1.13 -20.21 0.84
N ILE A 81 -2.13 -21.08 0.99
CA ILE A 81 -1.91 -22.48 1.41
C ILE A 81 -1.04 -23.22 0.38
N GLN A 82 -1.30 -23.01 -0.91
CA GLN A 82 -0.49 -23.61 -1.97
C GLN A 82 0.95 -23.08 -1.95
N ARG A 83 1.17 -21.79 -1.72
CA ARG A 83 2.52 -21.23 -1.51
C ARG A 83 3.25 -21.80 -0.30
N ILE A 84 2.55 -22.05 0.81
CA ILE A 84 3.14 -22.69 2.01
C ILE A 84 3.52 -24.14 1.70
N ARG A 85 2.66 -24.86 0.96
CA ARG A 85 2.94 -26.23 0.52
C ARG A 85 4.15 -26.28 -0.42
N ASP A 86 4.19 -25.41 -1.42
CA ASP A 86 5.28 -25.38 -2.39
C ASP A 86 6.60 -24.92 -1.76
N ALA A 87 6.55 -24.00 -0.79
CA ALA A 87 7.72 -23.60 -0.01
C ALA A 87 8.25 -24.73 0.89
N GLY A 88 7.39 -25.64 1.34
CA GLY A 88 7.79 -26.84 2.07
C GLY A 88 8.27 -27.98 1.17
N ILE A 89 7.94 -27.96 -0.14
CA ILE A 89 8.39 -28.97 -1.11
C ILE A 89 9.73 -28.55 -1.77
N GLY A 90 10.08 -27.27 -1.73
CA GLY A 90 11.28 -26.72 -2.39
C GLY A 90 12.56 -26.61 -1.54
N THR A 91 12.59 -27.14 -0.31
CA THR A 91 13.83 -27.15 0.48
C THR A 91 14.66 -28.40 0.16
N PRO A 92 15.89 -28.28 -0.38
CA PRO A 92 16.81 -29.41 -0.61
C PRO A 92 17.21 -30.16 0.67
N ARG A 93 16.84 -29.64 1.83
CA ARG A 93 17.24 -30.16 3.14
C ARG A 93 16.70 -31.57 3.43
N SER A 94 15.63 -32.00 2.76
CA SER A 94 15.15 -33.39 2.88
C SER A 94 16.08 -34.37 2.18
N ASP A 95 16.64 -34.01 1.02
CA ASP A 95 17.59 -34.85 0.30
C ASP A 95 18.91 -34.98 1.08
N ASP A 96 19.35 -33.89 1.74
CA ASP A 96 20.56 -33.90 2.60
C ASP A 96 20.40 -34.83 3.81
N VAL A 97 19.23 -34.82 4.46
CA VAL A 97 18.97 -35.66 5.64
C VAL A 97 18.83 -37.14 5.25
N ASP A 98 18.15 -37.43 4.13
CA ASP A 98 18.03 -38.79 3.62
C ASP A 98 19.39 -39.34 3.16
N GLN A 99 20.27 -38.47 2.64
CA GLN A 99 21.64 -38.83 2.29
C GLN A 99 22.54 -39.04 3.51
N GLU A 100 22.47 -38.17 4.53
CA GLU A 100 23.18 -38.35 5.80
C GLU A 100 22.75 -39.63 6.54
N LEU A 101 21.46 -39.98 6.50
CA LEU A 101 20.94 -41.20 7.13
C LEU A 101 21.41 -42.48 6.41
N ARG A 102 21.57 -42.44 5.08
CA ARG A 102 22.21 -43.51 4.30
C ARG A 102 23.69 -43.65 4.60
N GLU A 103 24.41 -42.53 4.73
CA GLU A 103 25.83 -42.53 5.08
C GLU A 103 26.08 -43.07 6.50
N GLN A 104 25.12 -42.89 7.41
CA GLN A 104 25.14 -43.43 8.77
C GLN A 104 24.58 -44.86 8.89
N GLY A 105 24.10 -45.45 7.78
CA GLY A 105 23.60 -46.83 7.72
C GLY A 105 22.29 -47.06 8.49
N LEU A 106 21.50 -46.02 8.70
CA LEU A 106 20.25 -46.07 9.46
C LEU A 106 19.01 -46.34 8.58
N VAL A 107 19.17 -46.30 7.24
CA VAL A 107 18.17 -46.67 6.22
C VAL A 107 18.85 -47.33 5.02
#